data_AF-A0A2V9JKA6-F1
#
_entry.id   AF-A0A2V9JKA6-F1
#
_cell.length_a   1.000
_cell.length_b   1.000
_cell.length_c   1.000
_cell.angle_alpha   90.00
_cell.angle_beta   90.00
_cell.angle_gamma   90.00
#
_symmetry.space_group_name_H-M   'P 1'
#
loop_
_entity.id
_entity.type
_entity.pdbx_description
1 polymer ?
#
loop_
_entity_poly.entity_id
_entity_poly.type
_entity_poly.pdbx_seq_one_letter_code
_entity_poly.pdbx_strand_id
1 'polypeptide(L)'
;MDTVAAVEKRSLSLPLTRWEVAGAFGDIGILFPIAIALVSLNHMNPTAVFFTAGLAYILAGAYFKIPIAVQPFKAVAAIALALELPPSSIATAGLLMGVLLSFIGLTNLVTPLARLFTL
;
A
#
# COMPACT_ATOMS: atom_id res chain seq x y z
N MET A 1 20.21 -44.08 -3.57
CA MET A 1 19.71 -44.22 -4.95
C MET A 1 18.30 -44.76 -4.79
N ASP A 2 17.23 -43.97 -4.73
CA ASP A 2 16.98 -42.68 -5.38
C ASP A 2 16.08 -41.79 -4.50
N THR A 3 16.65 -40.68 -4.05
CA THR A 3 15.97 -39.60 -3.35
C THR A 3 15.51 -38.56 -4.37
N VAL A 4 14.28 -38.06 -4.20
CA VAL A 4 13.73 -36.83 -4.81
C VAL A 4 13.28 -36.97 -6.27
N ALA A 5 12.24 -37.77 -6.50
CA ALA A 5 11.46 -37.74 -7.75
C ALA A 5 9.97 -37.47 -7.46
N ALA A 6 9.68 -36.26 -7.01
CA ALA A 6 8.36 -35.63 -7.17
C ALA A 6 8.51 -34.15 -6.86
N VAL A 7 9.12 -33.39 -7.78
CA VAL A 7 8.89 -31.95 -7.83
C VAL A 7 7.41 -31.78 -8.13
N GLU A 8 6.65 -31.57 -7.06
CA GLU A 8 5.24 -31.27 -7.08
C GLU A 8 4.99 -30.20 -8.14
N LYS A 9 4.19 -30.55 -9.15
CA LYS A 9 3.58 -29.55 -10.05
C LYS A 9 2.81 -28.60 -9.15
N ARG A 10 3.40 -27.45 -8.82
CA ARG A 10 2.71 -26.36 -8.15
C ARG A 10 1.69 -25.81 -9.16
N SER A 11 0.53 -26.46 -9.22
CA SER A 11 -0.61 -25.94 -9.95
C SER A 11 -0.85 -24.53 -9.44
N LEU A 12 -1.03 -23.59 -10.34
CA LEU A 12 -1.45 -22.23 -10.04
C LEU A 12 -2.93 -22.25 -9.58
N SER A 13 -3.23 -22.96 -8.49
CA SER A 13 -4.47 -22.81 -7.77
C SER A 13 -4.28 -21.56 -6.91
N LEU A 14 -4.96 -20.48 -7.26
CA LEU A 14 -5.16 -19.34 -6.37
C LEU A 14 -6.43 -19.63 -5.56
N PRO A 15 -6.42 -20.39 -4.44
CA PRO A 15 -7.56 -20.35 -3.57
C PRO A 15 -7.47 -19.02 -2.82
N LEU A 16 -8.13 -17.98 -3.33
CA LEU A 16 -8.43 -16.80 -2.52
C LEU A 16 -9.06 -17.31 -1.23
N THR A 17 -8.28 -17.27 -0.15
CA THR A 17 -8.73 -17.78 1.13
C THR A 17 -9.67 -16.77 1.75
N ARG A 18 -10.59 -17.26 2.58
CA ARG A 18 -11.48 -16.41 3.40
C ARG A 18 -10.70 -15.35 4.19
N TRP A 19 -9.47 -15.64 4.58
CA TRP A 19 -8.59 -14.72 5.32
C TRP A 19 -8.01 -13.63 4.42
N GLU A 20 -7.63 -13.94 3.19
CA GLU A 20 -7.16 -12.94 2.22
C GLU A 20 -8.28 -11.98 1.83
N VAL A 21 -9.50 -12.50 1.65
CA VAL A 21 -10.69 -11.67 1.38
C VAL A 21 -11.01 -10.79 2.58
N ALA A 22 -11.02 -11.34 3.80
CA ALA A 22 -11.25 -10.56 5.01
C ALA A 22 -10.19 -9.46 5.21
N GLY A 23 -8.91 -9.76 4.94
CA GLY A 23 -7.82 -8.80 5.00
C GLY A 23 -7.99 -7.67 3.97
N ALA A 24 -8.35 -8.01 2.74
CA ALA A 24 -8.63 -7.03 1.69
C ALA A 24 -9.77 -6.09 2.06
N PHE A 25 -10.89 -6.62 2.56
CA PHE A 25 -12.00 -5.81 3.06
C PHE A 25 -11.62 -4.95 4.27
N GLY A 26 -10.76 -5.47 5.15
CA GLY A 26 -10.24 -4.72 6.29
C GLY A 26 -9.45 -3.48 5.86
N ASP A 27 -8.61 -3.60 4.82
CA ASP A 27 -7.83 -2.47 4.31
C ASP A 27 -8.70 -1.47 3.51
N ILE A 28 -9.63 -1.99 2.68
CA ILE A 28 -10.64 -1.19 1.97
C ILE A 28 -11.49 -0.36 2.95
N GLY A 29 -11.82 -0.91 4.11
CA GLY A 29 -12.62 -0.24 5.14
C GLY A 29 -12.01 1.05 5.68
N ILE A 30 -10.68 1.23 5.56
CA ILE A 30 -10.00 2.47 5.93
C ILE A 30 -9.77 3.35 4.70
N LEU A 31 -9.44 2.75 3.56
CA LEU A 31 -9.17 3.47 2.31
C LEU A 31 -10.40 4.26 1.83
N PHE A 32 -11.58 3.62 1.79
CA PHE A 32 -12.79 4.24 1.23
C PHE A 32 -13.23 5.49 1.99
N PRO A 33 -13.38 5.48 3.33
CA PRO A 33 -13.77 6.68 4.06
C PRO A 33 -12.79 7.85 3.87
N ILE A 34 -11.48 7.58 3.91
CA ILE A 34 -10.45 8.60 3.69
C ILE A 34 -10.51 9.15 2.26
N ALA A 35 -10.63 8.27 1.26
CA ALA A 35 -10.71 8.67 -0.13
C ALA A 35 -11.95 9.53 -0.41
N ILE A 36 -13.11 9.12 0.12
CA ILE A 36 -14.36 9.88 -0.01
C ILE A 36 -14.22 11.26 0.63
N ALA A 37 -13.64 11.35 1.83
CA ALA A 37 -13.41 12.62 2.51
C ALA A 37 -12.49 13.55 1.72
N LEU A 38 -11.38 13.04 1.18
CA LEU A 38 -10.45 13.83 0.36
C LEU A 38 -11.07 14.27 -0.98
N VAL A 39 -11.95 13.45 -1.56
CA VAL A 39 -12.69 13.81 -2.78
C VAL A 39 -13.73 14.89 -2.48
N SER A 40 -14.51 14.74 -1.41
CA SER A 40 -15.62 15.64 -1.10
C SER A 40 -15.16 16.98 -0.51
N LEU A 41 -14.16 16.95 0.38
CA LEU A 41 -13.70 18.14 1.12
C LEU A 41 -12.49 18.82 0.47
N ASN A 42 -11.53 18.06 -0.05
CA ASN A 42 -10.32 18.62 -0.68
C ASN A 42 -10.42 18.64 -2.21
N HIS A 43 -11.55 18.24 -2.80
CA HIS A 43 -11.79 18.23 -4.24
C HIS A 43 -10.75 17.42 -5.06
N MET A 44 -10.23 16.35 -4.47
CA MET A 44 -9.34 15.43 -5.17
C MET A 44 -10.09 14.74 -6.32
N ASN A 45 -9.39 14.51 -7.44
CA ASN A 45 -9.95 13.76 -8.57
C ASN A 45 -10.17 12.28 -8.15
N PRO A 46 -11.42 11.77 -8.14
CA PRO A 46 -11.71 10.41 -7.69
C PRO A 46 -11.02 9.35 -8.56
N THR A 47 -11.00 9.56 -9.87
CA THR A 47 -10.34 8.65 -10.81
C THR A 47 -8.87 8.54 -10.50
N ALA A 48 -8.18 9.66 -10.26
CA ALA A 48 -6.76 9.65 -9.93
C ALA A 48 -6.51 8.92 -8.60
N VAL A 49 -7.32 9.15 -7.57
CA VAL A 49 -7.19 8.50 -6.25
C VAL A 49 -7.36 6.99 -6.37
N PHE A 50 -8.48 6.52 -6.93
CA PHE A 50 -8.77 5.09 -7.00
C PHE A 50 -7.89 4.35 -8.01
N PHE A 51 -7.53 4.99 -9.13
CA PHE A 51 -6.64 4.40 -10.12
C PHE A 51 -5.24 4.17 -9.55
N THR A 52 -4.66 5.19 -8.91
CA THR A 52 -3.31 5.09 -8.33
C THR A 52 -3.29 4.11 -7.16
N ALA A 53 -4.31 4.11 -6.30
CA ALA A 53 -4.45 3.14 -5.23
C ALA A 53 -4.56 1.70 -5.77
N GLY A 54 -5.46 1.45 -6.73
CA GLY A 54 -5.65 0.13 -7.33
C GLY A 54 -4.38 -0.38 -8.01
N LEU A 55 -3.69 0.49 -8.76
CA LEU A 55 -2.41 0.15 -9.37
C LEU A 55 -1.35 -0.22 -8.32
N ALA A 56 -1.25 0.54 -7.22
CA ALA A 56 -0.34 0.25 -6.13
C ALA A 56 -0.63 -1.11 -5.47
N TYR A 57 -1.91 -1.46 -5.27
CA TYR A 57 -2.29 -2.79 -4.76
C TYR A 57 -1.93 -3.92 -5.72
N ILE A 58 -2.17 -3.76 -7.01
CA ILE A 58 -1.82 -4.77 -8.02
C ILE A 58 -0.30 -5.00 -8.02
N LEU A 59 0.48 -3.92 -8.03
CA LEU A 59 1.95 -3.99 -8.01
C LEU A 59 2.47 -4.61 -6.71
N ALA A 60 1.94 -4.19 -5.56
CA ALA A 60 2.32 -4.74 -4.26
C ALA A 60 1.96 -6.23 -4.15
N GLY A 61 0.76 -6.62 -4.59
CA GLY A 61 0.33 -8.02 -4.61
C GLY A 61 1.20 -8.87 -5.55
N ALA A 62 1.55 -8.36 -6.72
CA ALA A 62 2.44 -9.06 -7.66
C ALA A 62 3.87 -9.22 -7.12
N TYR A 63 4.38 -8.22 -6.40
CA TYR A 63 5.74 -8.21 -5.86
C TYR A 63 5.86 -9.04 -4.56
N PHE A 64 5.04 -8.74 -3.55
CA PHE A 64 5.12 -9.36 -2.22
C PHE A 64 4.41 -10.70 -2.12
N LYS A 65 3.40 -10.98 -2.97
CA LYS A 65 2.63 -12.23 -3.02
C LYS A 65 1.96 -12.63 -1.70
N ILE A 66 1.72 -11.67 -0.82
CA ILE A 66 0.98 -11.80 0.44
C ILE A 66 0.06 -10.57 0.62
N PRO A 67 -1.05 -10.69 1.38
CA PRO A 67 -1.86 -9.53 1.74
C PRO A 67 -1.02 -8.54 2.56
N ILE A 68 -0.79 -7.36 2.01
CA ILE A 68 -0.04 -6.28 2.65
C ILE A 68 -0.85 -4.99 2.59
N ALA A 69 -0.93 -4.27 3.71
CA ALA A 69 -1.53 -2.95 3.73
C ALA A 69 -0.59 -1.97 3.03
N VAL A 70 -1.07 -1.33 1.96
CA VAL A 70 -0.24 -0.49 1.09
C VAL A 70 -0.18 0.97 1.58
N GLN A 71 -0.99 1.38 2.57
CA GLN A 71 -1.22 2.80 2.84
C GLN A 71 -0.38 3.42 3.98
N PRO A 72 0.71 4.15 3.67
CA PRO A 72 1.33 5.12 4.58
C PRO A 72 0.59 6.47 4.60
N PHE A 73 -0.47 6.63 3.79
CA PHE A 73 -1.09 7.92 3.48
C PHE A 73 -2.00 8.49 4.58
N LYS A 74 -2.18 7.77 5.71
CA LYS A 74 -3.15 8.16 6.76
C LYS A 74 -2.79 9.48 7.44
N ALA A 75 -1.52 9.68 7.78
CA ALA A 75 -1.07 10.91 8.42
C ALA A 75 -1.18 12.13 7.49
N VAL A 76 -0.77 11.96 6.22
CA VAL A 76 -0.87 13.01 5.20
C VAL A 76 -2.33 13.38 4.95
N ALA A 77 -3.21 12.38 4.82
CA ALA A 77 -4.64 12.61 4.65
C ALA A 77 -5.27 13.34 5.84
N ALA A 78 -4.91 12.98 7.08
CA ALA A 78 -5.40 13.67 8.28
C ALA A 78 -5.01 15.16 8.28
N ILE A 79 -3.74 15.46 7.96
CA ILE A 79 -3.26 16.85 7.85
C ILE A 79 -3.97 17.58 6.71
N ALA A 80 -4.12 16.94 5.55
CA ALA A 80 -4.78 17.53 4.39
C ALA A 80 -6.25 17.89 4.66
N LEU A 81 -6.96 17.01 5.37
CA LEU A 81 -8.34 17.26 5.79
C LEU A 81 -8.42 18.36 6.86
N ALA A 82 -7.53 18.35 7.85
CA ALA A 82 -7.53 19.33 8.93
C ALA A 82 -7.21 20.75 8.47
N LEU A 83 -6.37 20.89 7.43
CA LEU A 83 -5.91 22.18 6.91
C LEU A 83 -6.54 22.53 5.56
N GLU A 84 -7.52 21.76 5.09
CA GLU A 84 -8.19 21.96 3.79
C GLU A 84 -7.20 22.18 2.63
N LEU A 85 -6.13 21.39 2.59
CA LEU A 85 -5.05 21.58 1.61
C LEU A 85 -5.54 21.32 0.17
N PRO A 86 -5.02 22.08 -0.81
CA PRO A 86 -5.41 21.88 -2.21
C PRO A 86 -4.85 20.57 -2.77
N PRO A 87 -5.47 19.98 -3.81
CA PRO A 87 -5.05 18.72 -4.43
C PRO A 87 -3.58 18.69 -4.87
N SER A 88 -3.04 19.81 -5.34
CA SER A 88 -1.64 19.92 -5.77
C SER A 88 -0.65 19.67 -4.63
N SER A 89 -0.93 20.19 -3.43
CA SER A 89 -0.11 19.97 -2.24
C SER A 89 -0.16 18.51 -1.79
N ILE A 90 -1.34 17.90 -1.85
CA ILE A 90 -1.56 16.49 -1.51
C ILE A 90 -0.80 15.58 -2.49
N ALA A 91 -0.87 15.86 -3.79
CA ALA A 91 -0.15 15.13 -4.82
C ALA A 91 1.38 15.26 -4.65
N THR A 92 1.86 16.47 -4.33
CA THR A 92 3.28 16.73 -4.08
C THR A 92 3.77 15.96 -2.85
N ALA A 93 3.00 15.95 -1.76
CA ALA A 93 3.32 15.16 -0.58
C ALA A 93 3.35 13.66 -0.89
N GLY A 94 2.41 13.16 -1.70
CA GLY A 94 2.40 11.77 -2.17
C GLY A 94 3.65 11.40 -2.99
N LEU A 95 4.06 12.25 -3.93
CA LEU A 95 5.28 12.05 -4.71
C LEU A 95 6.53 12.08 -3.84
N LEU A 96 6.65 13.06 -2.93
CA LEU A 96 7.77 13.15 -2.00
C LEU A 96 7.85 11.92 -1.10
N MET A 97 6.72 11.43 -0.60
CA MET A 97 6.67 10.22 0.21
C MET A 97 7.09 8.99 -0.60
N GLY A 98 6.64 8.88 -1.85
CA GLY A 98 7.06 7.82 -2.78
C GLY A 98 8.57 7.83 -2.99
N VAL A 99 9.15 8.99 -3.31
CA VAL A 99 10.60 9.15 -3.48
C VAL A 99 11.36 8.80 -2.21
N LEU A 100 10.91 9.29 -1.05
CA LEU A 100 11.54 9.03 0.24
C LEU A 100 11.54 7.53 0.58
N LEU A 101 10.40 6.86 0.44
CA LEU A 101 10.28 5.43 0.72
C LEU A 101 11.07 4.59 -0.29
N SER A 102 11.04 4.94 -1.57
CA SER A 102 11.86 4.28 -2.59
C SER A 102 13.35 4.45 -2.29
N PHE A 103 13.79 5.64 -1.90
CA PHE A 103 15.18 5.89 -1.52
C PHE A 103 15.60 5.03 -0.33
N ILE A 104 14.81 5.01 0.75
CA ILE A 104 15.08 4.20 1.95
C ILE A 104 15.10 2.71 1.62
N GLY A 105 14.17 2.25 0.78
CA GLY A 105 14.07 0.85 0.35
C GLY A 105 15.26 0.42 -0.52
N LEU A 106 15.66 1.23 -1.50
CA LEU A 106 16.78 0.93 -2.41
C LEU A 106 18.13 0.96 -1.72
N THR A 107 18.31 1.82 -0.73
CA THR A 107 19.56 1.98 0.04
C THR A 107 19.66 1.02 1.24
N ASN A 108 18.60 0.24 1.50
CA ASN A 108 18.49 -0.65 2.65
C ASN A 108 18.72 0.06 4.01
N LEU A 109 18.35 1.35 4.07
CA LEU A 109 18.42 2.16 5.30
C LEU A 109 17.45 1.65 6.38
N VAL A 110 16.50 0.80 6.01
CA VAL A 110 15.57 0.13 6.92
C VAL A 110 16.31 -0.69 7.98
N THR A 111 17.40 -1.38 7.61
CA THR A 111 18.15 -2.26 8.55
C THR A 111 18.81 -1.49 9.70
N PRO A 112 19.60 -0.41 9.47
CA PRO A 112 20.15 0.38 10.57
C PRO A 112 19.06 1.14 11.34
N LEU A 113 18.00 1.62 10.69
CA LEU A 113 16.89 2.26 11.39
C LEU A 113 16.22 1.30 12.39
N ALA A 114 15.95 0.06 11.96
CA ALA A 114 15.32 -0.95 12.81
C ALA A 114 16.13 -1.21 14.09
N ARG A 115 17.46 -1.21 14.01
CA ARG A 115 18.35 -1.39 15.18
C ARG A 115 18.31 -0.23 16.17
N LEU A 116 17.99 0.98 15.72
CA LEU A 116 17.86 2.14 16.59
C LEU A 116 16.60 2.07 17.46
N PHE A 117 15.51 1.50 16.92
CA PHE A 117 14.22 1.41 17.60
C PHE A 117 14.03 0.13 18.44
N THR A 118 14.96 -0.83 18.39
CA THR A 118 14.93 -2.06 19.22
C THR A 118 15.40 -1.85 20.67
N LEU A 119 15.02 -0.72 21.30
CA LEU A 119 15.14 -0.53 22.75
C LEU A 119 13.98 -1.21 23.49
#